data_AF-A0A0A2LDD2-F1
#
_entry.id   AF-A0A0A2LDD2-F1
#
_cell.length_a   1.000
_cell.length_b   1.000
_cell.length_c   1.000
_cell.angle_alpha   90.00
_cell.angle_beta   90.00
_cell.angle_gamma   90.00
#
_symmetry.space_group_name_H-M   'P 1'
#
loop_
_entity.id
_entity.type
_entity.pdbx_description
1 polymer ?
#
loop_
_entity_poly.entity_id
_entity_poly.type
_entity_poly.pdbx_seq_one_letter_code
_entity_poly.pdbx_strand_id
1 'polypeptide(L)'
;MFEQRVDKCLQMLAGVIDSGTSNAFKCAFPGRKSAGKWRLEHAPKGFGGAHSGRHLYNMNGGNVNEVDYFFMRPEDTEQKLSEDTVILHLPNKENGVLDVILYVRDRESTVLNKALDNLPWTFLSWSIHRGLRDILVAFSRERMDRYRNSLAKTLSLAVLNMSEKFEARGWNSQFVRDEMADMASSAVLAGRGNSGDAVRVVTDIAAVMWDGDASALDETHFWRQKIPEPCSPNLSPRTVIALVKCFVLEWSLDLDYQMYHDFPMELYLG
;
A
#
# COMPACT_ATOMS: atom_id res chain seq x y z
N MET A 1 7.45 -20.82 -8.15
CA MET A 1 6.12 -20.41 -8.66
C MET A 1 5.64 -19.27 -7.78
N PHE A 2 5.19 -18.15 -8.38
CA PHE A 2 4.69 -17.00 -7.61
C PHE A 2 3.28 -17.29 -7.12
N GLU A 3 3.07 -17.31 -5.81
CA GLU A 3 1.78 -17.61 -5.22
C GLU A 3 0.77 -16.48 -5.48
N GLN A 4 -0.43 -16.84 -5.93
CA GLN A 4 -1.52 -15.89 -6.16
C GLN A 4 -2.33 -15.72 -4.87
N ARG A 5 -2.26 -14.54 -4.26
CA ARG A 5 -2.94 -14.20 -3.00
C ARG A 5 -4.33 -13.58 -3.24
N VAL A 6 -5.24 -14.38 -3.81
CA VAL A 6 -6.57 -13.90 -4.26
C VAL A 6 -7.40 -13.32 -3.11
N ASP A 7 -7.31 -13.91 -1.92
CA ASP A 7 -7.94 -13.43 -0.69
C ASP A 7 -7.52 -11.99 -0.37
N LYS A 8 -6.20 -11.70 -0.42
CA LYS A 8 -5.65 -10.36 -0.18
C LYS A 8 -6.01 -9.38 -1.29
N CYS A 9 -6.08 -9.84 -2.54
CA CYS A 9 -6.53 -9.04 -3.68
C CYS A 9 -7.89 -8.41 -3.41
N LEU A 10 -8.85 -9.25 -3.02
CA LEU A 10 -10.23 -8.85 -2.77
C LEU A 10 -10.33 -7.88 -1.57
N GLN A 11 -9.49 -8.03 -0.57
CA GLN A 11 -9.41 -7.10 0.57
C GLN A 11 -8.88 -5.72 0.13
N MET A 12 -7.76 -5.68 -0.60
CA MET A 12 -7.19 -4.43 -1.13
C MET A 12 -8.17 -3.72 -2.07
N LEU A 13 -8.92 -4.49 -2.84
CA LEU A 13 -9.99 -4.03 -3.72
C LEU A 13 -11.17 -3.45 -2.92
N ALA A 14 -11.56 -4.09 -1.81
CA ALA A 14 -12.56 -3.60 -0.88
C ALA A 14 -12.11 -2.37 -0.08
N GLY A 15 -10.84 -1.97 -0.17
CA GLY A 15 -10.28 -0.91 0.66
C GLY A 15 -10.08 -1.33 2.11
N VAL A 16 -9.81 -2.61 2.35
CA VAL A 16 -9.57 -3.18 3.68
C VAL A 16 -8.15 -3.75 3.75
N ILE A 17 -7.43 -3.38 4.81
CA ILE A 17 -6.18 -4.04 5.19
C ILE A 17 -6.48 -4.98 6.35
N ASP A 18 -6.16 -6.26 6.17
CA ASP A 18 -6.38 -7.32 7.17
C ASP A 18 -5.08 -8.12 7.37
N SER A 19 -4.56 -8.09 8.59
CA SER A 19 -3.31 -8.78 8.93
C SER A 19 -3.47 -10.30 9.07
N GLY A 20 -4.68 -10.86 9.00
CA GLY A 20 -4.93 -12.30 8.89
C GLY A 20 -4.65 -13.16 10.14
N THR A 21 -4.31 -12.56 11.28
CA THR A 21 -4.07 -13.23 12.57
C THR A 21 -5.26 -13.09 13.55
N SER A 22 -5.35 -13.93 14.59
CA SER A 22 -6.51 -13.97 15.50
C SER A 22 -6.72 -12.73 16.37
N ASN A 23 -5.69 -11.87 16.51
CA ASN A 23 -5.75 -10.53 17.11
C ASN A 23 -5.46 -9.44 16.06
N ALA A 24 -5.82 -9.71 14.79
CA ALA A 24 -5.41 -8.94 13.63
C ALA A 24 -5.84 -7.49 13.65
N PHE A 25 -4.98 -6.66 13.07
CA PHE A 25 -5.35 -5.35 12.59
C PHE A 25 -6.26 -5.51 11.37
N LYS A 26 -7.45 -4.89 11.43
CA LYS A 26 -8.38 -4.78 10.31
C LYS A 26 -8.83 -3.34 10.18
N CYS A 27 -8.55 -2.69 9.05
CA CYS A 27 -8.93 -1.29 8.86
C CYS A 27 -9.44 -1.02 7.45
N ALA A 28 -10.60 -0.38 7.35
CA ALA A 28 -11.24 0.03 6.12
C ALA A 28 -11.03 1.53 5.84
N PHE A 29 -10.79 1.84 4.57
CA PHE A 29 -10.50 3.20 4.11
C PHE A 29 -11.70 3.84 3.39
N PRO A 30 -11.88 5.16 3.52
CA PRO A 30 -12.93 5.89 2.81
C PRO A 30 -12.55 6.05 1.34
N GLY A 31 -13.57 6.21 0.47
CA GLY A 31 -13.35 6.58 -0.93
C GLY A 31 -12.93 8.05 -1.10
N ARG A 32 -12.63 8.44 -2.35
CA ARG A 32 -12.31 9.84 -2.69
C ARG A 32 -13.45 10.78 -2.27
N LYS A 33 -13.07 11.99 -1.85
CA LYS A 33 -14.00 13.09 -1.54
C LYS A 33 -13.97 14.15 -2.63
N SER A 34 -14.96 15.02 -2.61
CA SER A 34 -14.95 16.25 -3.39
C SER A 34 -13.85 17.19 -2.89
N ALA A 35 -13.43 18.12 -3.75
CA ALA A 35 -12.53 19.21 -3.39
C ALA A 35 -12.93 19.87 -2.06
N GLY A 36 -11.95 20.20 -1.22
CA GLY A 36 -12.19 20.83 0.08
C GLY A 36 -11.25 20.36 1.18
N LYS A 37 -11.56 20.78 2.41
CA LYS A 37 -10.79 20.50 3.62
C LYS A 37 -11.48 19.42 4.45
N TRP A 38 -10.73 18.38 4.77
CA TRP A 38 -11.24 17.20 5.44
C TRP A 38 -10.29 16.79 6.56
N ARG A 39 -10.80 16.23 7.64
CA ARG A 39 -10.00 15.50 8.62
C ARG A 39 -10.25 14.02 8.51
N LEU A 40 -9.18 13.25 8.68
CA LEU A 40 -9.27 11.81 8.87
C LEU A 40 -9.69 11.53 10.32
N GLU A 41 -10.66 10.66 10.51
CA GLU A 41 -11.07 10.18 11.83
C GLU A 41 -11.06 8.66 11.85
N HIS A 42 -10.42 8.09 12.86
CA HIS A 42 -10.44 6.67 13.14
C HIS A 42 -11.56 6.31 14.13
N ALA A 43 -12.47 5.45 13.71
CA ALA A 43 -13.47 4.83 14.58
C ALA A 43 -13.17 3.34 14.77
N PRO A 44 -12.90 2.88 16.00
CA PRO A 44 -12.77 1.46 16.26
C PRO A 44 -14.13 0.78 16.07
N LYS A 45 -14.15 -0.41 15.46
CA LYS A 45 -15.26 -1.38 15.38
C LYS A 45 -16.68 -0.77 15.37
N GLY A 46 -17.38 -0.79 14.24
CA GLY A 46 -18.78 -0.38 14.24
C GLY A 46 -19.43 -0.21 12.87
N PHE A 47 -20.71 0.19 12.87
CA PHE A 47 -21.56 0.24 11.68
C PHE A 47 -21.40 1.51 10.83
N GLY A 48 -20.45 2.39 11.16
CA GLY A 48 -20.37 3.74 10.59
C GLY A 48 -19.81 3.78 9.17
N GLY A 49 -20.49 4.47 8.25
CA GLY A 49 -19.89 5.38 7.26
C GLY A 49 -19.09 4.87 6.05
N ALA A 50 -18.53 3.67 6.02
CA ALA A 50 -17.71 3.19 4.89
C ALA A 50 -18.55 2.31 3.94
N HIS A 51 -19.56 2.90 3.29
CA HIS A 51 -20.56 2.13 2.55
C HIS A 51 -20.02 1.32 1.36
N SER A 52 -19.08 1.84 0.56
CA SER A 52 -18.67 1.18 -0.70
C SER A 52 -17.78 -0.05 -0.49
N GLY A 53 -16.73 0.05 0.33
CA GLY A 53 -15.82 -1.08 0.61
C GLY A 53 -16.45 -2.19 1.44
N ARG A 54 -17.40 -1.82 2.30
CA ARG A 54 -18.09 -2.73 3.22
C ARG A 54 -18.91 -3.79 2.50
N HIS A 55 -19.65 -3.42 1.45
CA HIS A 55 -20.48 -4.39 0.73
C HIS A 55 -19.62 -5.48 0.09
N LEU A 56 -18.51 -5.10 -0.56
CA LEU A 56 -17.59 -6.07 -1.15
C LEU A 56 -16.94 -6.96 -0.09
N TYR A 57 -16.45 -6.38 1.01
CA TYR A 57 -15.82 -7.16 2.08
C TYR A 57 -16.81 -8.17 2.69
N ASN A 58 -18.07 -7.77 2.90
CA ASN A 58 -19.12 -8.64 3.42
C ASN A 58 -19.52 -9.74 2.41
N MET A 59 -19.64 -9.40 1.12
CA MET A 59 -19.93 -10.39 0.06
C MET A 59 -18.84 -11.47 -0.04
N ASN A 60 -17.60 -11.13 0.33
CA ASN A 60 -16.47 -12.07 0.36
C ASN A 60 -16.34 -12.82 1.71
N GLY A 61 -17.40 -12.84 2.53
CA GLY A 61 -17.44 -13.57 3.80
C GLY A 61 -16.78 -12.86 4.98
N GLY A 62 -16.38 -11.59 4.83
CA GLY A 62 -15.78 -10.79 5.90
C GLY A 62 -16.81 -10.27 6.92
N ASN A 63 -16.46 -10.23 8.19
CA ASN A 63 -17.32 -9.68 9.25
C ASN A 63 -17.04 -8.17 9.46
N VAL A 64 -17.96 -7.33 8.97
CA VAL A 64 -17.85 -5.86 9.04
C VAL A 64 -17.83 -5.30 10.47
N ASN A 65 -18.26 -6.07 11.47
CA ASN A 65 -18.24 -5.65 12.87
C ASN A 65 -16.85 -5.79 13.53
N GLU A 66 -15.91 -6.45 12.85
CA GLU A 66 -14.54 -6.67 13.33
C GLU A 66 -13.53 -5.69 12.73
N VAL A 67 -13.98 -4.79 11.86
CA VAL A 67 -13.13 -3.87 11.10
C VAL A 67 -13.19 -2.48 11.74
N ASP A 68 -12.02 -1.85 11.90
CA ASP A 68 -11.93 -0.43 12.25
C ASP A 68 -12.09 0.43 10.99
N TYR A 69 -12.53 1.67 11.13
CA TYR A 69 -12.87 2.51 9.98
C TYR A 69 -12.18 3.85 10.03
N PHE A 70 -11.71 4.28 8.87
CA PHE A 70 -11.42 5.66 8.59
C PHE A 70 -12.61 6.36 7.93
N PHE A 71 -12.90 7.58 8.37
CA PHE A 71 -13.81 8.49 7.69
C PHE A 71 -13.14 9.82 7.42
N MET A 72 -13.55 10.48 6.34
CA MET A 72 -13.24 11.88 6.12
C MET A 72 -14.43 12.72 6.55
N ARG A 73 -14.25 13.55 7.59
CA ARG A 73 -15.22 14.58 8.00
C ARG A 73 -14.77 15.95 7.51
N PRO A 74 -15.70 16.87 7.20
CA PRO A 74 -15.33 18.26 6.94
C PRO A 74 -14.50 18.81 8.09
N GLU A 75 -13.42 19.53 7.76
CA GLU A 75 -12.60 20.19 8.77
C GLU A 75 -13.07 21.64 8.95
N ASP A 76 -13.49 21.97 10.18
CA ASP A 76 -13.83 23.34 10.55
C ASP A 76 -12.54 24.15 10.74
N THR A 77 -12.35 25.16 9.90
CA THR A 77 -11.13 26.00 9.86
C THR A 77 -10.91 26.88 11.09
N GLU A 78 -11.83 26.88 12.06
CA GLU A 78 -11.74 27.70 13.29
C GLU A 78 -10.89 27.03 14.38
N GLN A 79 -10.61 25.73 14.28
CA GLN A 79 -9.77 25.03 15.25
C GLN A 79 -8.28 25.22 14.92
N LYS A 80 -7.48 25.63 15.92
CA LYS A 80 -6.02 25.66 15.79
C LYS A 80 -5.51 24.25 15.50
N LEU A 81 -4.83 24.09 14.36
CA LEU A 81 -4.13 22.86 14.01
C LEU A 81 -3.00 22.63 15.02
N SER A 82 -2.86 21.39 15.48
CA SER A 82 -1.68 20.97 16.25
C SER A 82 -0.45 21.02 15.35
N GLU A 83 0.72 21.38 15.89
CA GLU A 83 2.00 21.39 15.14
C GLU A 83 2.32 20.01 14.52
N ASP A 84 1.85 18.93 15.15
CA ASP A 84 2.08 17.55 14.69
C ASP A 84 1.08 17.04 13.63
N THR A 85 0.17 17.91 13.15
CA THR A 85 -0.83 17.51 12.15
C THR A 85 -0.18 17.30 10.78
N VAL A 86 -0.26 16.09 10.25
CA VAL A 86 0.19 15.79 8.88
C VAL A 86 -0.88 16.25 7.88
N ILE A 87 -0.46 16.99 6.86
CA ILE A 87 -1.35 17.51 5.80
C ILE A 87 -1.07 16.76 4.51
N LEU A 88 -2.10 16.10 3.96
CA LEU A 88 -2.02 15.37 2.71
C LEU A 88 -2.82 16.08 1.62
N HIS A 89 -2.28 16.10 0.40
CA HIS A 89 -2.96 16.57 -0.80
C HIS A 89 -3.38 15.37 -1.64
N LEU A 90 -4.69 15.18 -1.78
CA LEU A 90 -5.30 14.01 -2.42
C LEU A 90 -6.08 14.40 -3.68
N PRO A 91 -6.22 13.49 -4.65
CA PRO A 91 -7.08 13.71 -5.82
C PRO A 91 -8.56 13.74 -5.42
N ASN A 92 -9.30 14.71 -5.94
CA ASN A 92 -10.76 14.72 -5.78
C ASN A 92 -11.45 13.64 -6.62
N LYS A 93 -12.70 13.37 -6.28
CA LYS A 93 -13.52 12.36 -6.96
C LYS A 93 -14.02 12.81 -8.34
N GLU A 94 -14.12 14.10 -8.60
CA GLU A 94 -14.75 14.66 -9.80
C GLU A 94 -13.84 14.62 -11.03
N ASN A 95 -12.58 15.01 -10.88
CA ASN A 95 -11.63 15.19 -11.97
C ASN A 95 -10.20 14.75 -11.62
N GLY A 96 -9.95 14.29 -10.39
CA GLY A 96 -8.63 13.80 -9.96
C GLY A 96 -7.61 14.88 -9.65
N VAL A 97 -8.00 16.16 -9.63
CA VAL A 97 -7.12 17.27 -9.24
C VAL A 97 -6.79 17.18 -7.75
N LEU A 98 -5.55 17.54 -7.38
CA LEU A 98 -5.02 17.47 -6.00
C LEU A 98 -5.52 18.62 -5.10
N ASP A 99 -6.82 18.79 -4.98
CA ASP A 99 -7.47 19.87 -4.21
C ASP A 99 -8.31 19.38 -3.01
N VAL A 100 -8.15 18.10 -2.63
CA VAL A 100 -8.58 17.57 -1.34
C VAL A 100 -7.43 17.73 -0.34
N ILE A 101 -7.63 18.58 0.67
CA ILE A 101 -6.68 18.76 1.77
C ILE A 101 -7.15 17.90 2.93
N LEU A 102 -6.38 16.85 3.26
CA LEU A 102 -6.69 15.94 4.34
C LEU A 102 -5.75 16.17 5.53
N TYR A 103 -6.33 16.52 6.68
CA TYR A 103 -5.64 16.65 7.96
C TYR A 103 -5.62 15.31 8.70
N VAL A 104 -4.43 14.85 9.09
CA VAL A 104 -4.21 13.59 9.80
C VAL A 104 -3.54 13.91 11.14
N ARG A 105 -4.24 13.62 12.24
CA ARG A 105 -3.74 13.82 13.60
C ARG A 105 -2.96 12.58 14.08
N ASP A 106 -2.25 12.71 15.20
CA ASP A 106 -1.35 11.67 15.73
C ASP A 106 -1.97 10.29 15.88
N ARG A 107 -3.23 10.23 16.34
CA ARG A 107 -3.97 8.98 16.50
C ARG A 107 -4.13 8.29 15.14
N GLU A 108 -4.63 9.01 14.15
CA GLU A 108 -4.83 8.50 12.80
C GLU A 108 -3.48 8.18 12.13
N SER A 109 -2.45 9.00 12.32
CA SER A 109 -1.08 8.72 11.86
C SER A 109 -0.55 7.39 12.41
N THR A 110 -0.84 7.08 13.68
CA THR A 110 -0.45 5.79 14.29
C THR A 110 -1.14 4.61 13.60
N VAL A 111 -2.42 4.76 13.27
CA VAL A 111 -3.20 3.73 12.57
C VAL A 111 -2.73 3.58 11.12
N LEU A 112 -2.43 4.68 10.42
CA LEU A 112 -1.89 4.65 9.05
C LEU A 112 -0.52 3.97 8.99
N ASN A 113 0.38 4.25 9.95
CA ASN A 113 1.65 3.54 10.07
C ASN A 113 1.43 2.03 10.28
N LYS A 114 0.46 1.65 11.11
CA LYS A 114 0.10 0.24 11.31
C LYS A 114 -0.45 -0.38 10.01
N ALA A 115 -1.26 0.35 9.25
CA ALA A 115 -1.76 -0.09 7.95
C ALA A 115 -0.63 -0.33 6.94
N LEU A 116 0.33 0.59 6.81
CA LEU A 116 1.48 0.42 5.91
C LEU A 116 2.32 -0.82 6.26
N ASP A 117 2.51 -1.05 7.57
CA ASP A 117 3.22 -2.24 8.05
C ASP A 117 2.48 -3.55 7.73
N ASN A 118 1.15 -3.50 7.62
CA ASN A 118 0.28 -4.66 7.38
C ASN A 118 -0.21 -4.78 5.92
N LEU A 119 0.37 -4.03 4.97
CA LEU A 119 0.10 -4.26 3.55
C LEU A 119 0.41 -5.73 3.21
N PRO A 120 -0.36 -6.41 2.36
CA PRO A 120 -0.04 -7.79 2.00
C PRO A 120 1.21 -7.85 1.10
N TRP A 121 2.02 -8.89 1.25
CA TRP A 121 3.10 -9.18 0.31
C TRP A 121 2.53 -9.78 -0.97
N THR A 122 3.04 -9.35 -2.12
CA THR A 122 2.65 -9.83 -3.45
C THR A 122 3.78 -9.62 -4.44
N PHE A 123 3.78 -10.43 -5.51
CA PHE A 123 4.70 -10.29 -6.63
C PHE A 123 4.10 -9.50 -7.80
N LEU A 124 2.86 -9.00 -7.66
CA LEU A 124 2.12 -8.28 -8.69
C LEU A 124 1.47 -7.02 -8.11
N SER A 125 1.29 -6.00 -8.95
CA SER A 125 0.48 -4.83 -8.64
C SER A 125 -0.99 -5.22 -8.41
N TRP A 126 -1.67 -4.52 -7.51
CA TRP A 126 -3.10 -4.73 -7.25
C TRP A 126 -3.98 -3.80 -8.09
N SER A 127 -5.19 -4.28 -8.40
CA SER A 127 -6.35 -3.38 -8.55
C SER A 127 -6.79 -2.97 -7.15
N ILE A 128 -6.75 -1.68 -6.83
CA ILE A 128 -6.85 -1.21 -5.44
C ILE A 128 -7.91 -0.13 -5.26
N HIS A 129 -8.55 -0.12 -4.09
CA HIS A 129 -9.50 0.92 -3.72
C HIS A 129 -8.85 2.32 -3.73
N ARG A 130 -9.41 3.23 -4.53
CA ARG A 130 -8.81 4.56 -4.81
C ARG A 130 -8.42 5.33 -3.56
N GLY A 131 -9.37 5.48 -2.62
CA GLY A 131 -9.10 6.26 -1.40
C GLY A 131 -8.08 5.60 -0.46
N LEU A 132 -8.01 4.26 -0.43
CA LEU A 132 -6.94 3.56 0.31
C LEU A 132 -5.58 3.90 -0.29
N ARG A 133 -5.45 3.73 -1.61
CA ARG A 133 -4.22 4.01 -2.34
C ARG A 133 -3.78 5.45 -2.16
N ASP A 134 -4.68 6.41 -2.42
CA ASP A 134 -4.35 7.83 -2.40
C ASP A 134 -3.89 8.28 -1.00
N ILE A 135 -4.60 7.87 0.05
CA ILE A 135 -4.24 8.21 1.43
C ILE A 135 -2.87 7.61 1.78
N LEU A 136 -2.68 6.31 1.55
CA LEU A 136 -1.45 5.63 1.98
C LEU A 136 -0.22 6.07 1.17
N VAL A 137 -0.36 6.29 -0.15
CA VAL A 137 0.72 6.82 -0.99
C VAL A 137 1.08 8.25 -0.60
N ALA A 138 0.09 9.11 -0.35
CA ALA A 138 0.37 10.48 0.08
C ALA A 138 1.03 10.50 1.47
N PHE A 139 0.56 9.67 2.40
CA PHE A 139 1.06 9.59 3.77
C PHE A 139 2.47 9.02 3.85
N SER A 140 2.81 8.02 3.04
CA SER A 140 4.14 7.39 3.05
C SER A 140 5.21 8.15 2.26
N ARG A 141 4.80 9.07 1.38
CA ARG A 141 5.66 9.70 0.36
C ARG A 141 6.98 10.23 0.90
N GLU A 142 6.94 11.13 1.88
CA GLU A 142 8.15 11.78 2.40
C GLU A 142 9.17 10.75 2.91
N ARG A 143 8.67 9.74 3.64
CA ARG A 143 9.52 8.68 4.17
C ARG A 143 10.02 7.78 3.03
N MET A 144 9.17 7.37 2.09
CA MET A 144 9.58 6.58 0.94
C MET A 144 10.68 7.29 0.13
N ASP A 145 10.52 8.58 -0.14
CA ASP A 145 11.46 9.39 -0.92
C ASP A 145 12.82 9.51 -0.23
N ARG A 146 12.84 9.56 1.11
CA ARG A 146 14.09 9.54 1.90
C ARG A 146 14.92 8.28 1.66
N TYR A 147 14.29 7.12 1.51
CA TYR A 147 14.99 5.84 1.30
C TYR A 147 15.09 5.43 -0.16
N ARG A 148 14.46 6.13 -1.10
CA ARG A 148 14.30 5.71 -2.49
C ARG A 148 15.63 5.41 -3.18
N ASN A 149 16.62 6.29 -3.01
CA ASN A 149 17.98 6.09 -3.55
C ASN A 149 18.69 4.88 -2.94
N SER A 150 18.63 4.73 -1.61
CA SER A 150 19.25 3.61 -0.90
C SER A 150 18.58 2.28 -1.24
N LEU A 151 17.25 2.27 -1.44
CA LEU A 151 16.51 1.09 -1.88
C LEU A 151 16.94 0.69 -3.29
N ALA A 152 16.93 1.62 -4.25
CA ALA A 152 17.35 1.36 -5.63
C ALA A 152 18.77 0.79 -5.69
N LYS A 153 19.72 1.38 -4.94
CA LYS A 153 21.10 0.90 -4.83
C LYS A 153 21.18 -0.48 -4.18
N THR A 154 20.44 -0.70 -3.09
CA THR A 154 20.43 -1.97 -2.36
C THR A 154 19.93 -3.12 -3.25
N LEU A 155 18.84 -2.90 -4.00
CA LEU A 155 18.29 -3.90 -4.93
C LEU A 155 19.27 -4.18 -6.08
N SER A 156 19.91 -3.14 -6.64
CA SER A 156 20.90 -3.30 -7.70
C SER A 156 22.09 -4.15 -7.24
N LEU A 157 22.63 -3.87 -6.05
CA LEU A 157 23.71 -4.64 -5.46
C LEU A 157 23.30 -6.08 -5.15
N ALA A 158 22.05 -6.32 -4.74
CA ALA A 158 21.55 -7.67 -4.49
C ALA A 158 21.55 -8.52 -5.78
N VAL A 159 21.13 -7.94 -6.92
CA VAL A 159 21.18 -8.62 -8.23
C VAL A 159 22.62 -9.00 -8.59
N LEU A 160 23.55 -8.06 -8.47
CA LEU A 160 24.96 -8.30 -8.81
C LEU A 160 25.62 -9.38 -7.93
N ASN A 161 25.30 -9.38 -6.63
CA ASN A 161 25.92 -10.29 -5.67
C ASN A 161 25.25 -11.67 -5.58
N MET A 162 24.02 -11.81 -6.09
CA MET A 162 23.20 -13.02 -5.93
C MET A 162 22.60 -13.51 -7.26
N SER A 163 23.24 -13.20 -8.38
CA SER A 163 22.79 -13.55 -9.74
C SER A 163 22.36 -15.02 -9.86
N GLU A 164 23.17 -15.95 -9.32
CA GLU A 164 22.87 -17.39 -9.32
C GLU A 164 21.55 -17.74 -8.62
N LYS A 165 21.16 -17.03 -7.56
CA LYS A 165 19.87 -17.25 -6.88
C LYS A 165 18.69 -16.87 -7.79
N PHE A 166 18.83 -15.85 -8.63
CA PHE A 166 17.78 -15.45 -9.58
C PHE A 166 17.67 -16.42 -10.75
N GLU A 167 18.79 -16.89 -11.28
CA GLU A 167 18.81 -17.92 -12.32
C GLU A 167 18.17 -19.22 -11.82
N ALA A 168 18.48 -19.64 -10.58
CA ALA A 168 17.86 -20.80 -9.94
C ALA A 168 16.34 -20.66 -9.73
N ARG A 169 15.82 -19.43 -9.63
CA ARG A 169 14.38 -19.13 -9.56
C ARG A 169 13.70 -19.09 -10.94
N GLY A 170 14.46 -19.28 -12.01
CA GLY A 170 13.96 -19.39 -13.38
C GLY A 170 14.03 -18.10 -14.19
N TRP A 171 14.74 -17.06 -13.72
CA TRP A 171 15.01 -15.88 -14.53
C TRP A 171 16.01 -16.19 -15.64
N ASN A 172 15.85 -15.51 -16.78
CA ASN A 172 16.82 -15.62 -17.87
C ASN A 172 18.18 -15.06 -17.44
N SER A 173 19.24 -15.84 -17.65
CA SER A 173 20.59 -15.50 -17.15
C SER A 173 21.16 -14.23 -17.78
N GLN A 174 20.86 -13.97 -19.06
CA GLN A 174 21.28 -12.72 -19.71
C GLN A 174 20.55 -11.52 -19.12
N PHE A 175 19.24 -11.64 -18.91
CA PHE A 175 18.44 -10.60 -18.28
C PHE A 175 18.92 -10.26 -16.86
N VAL A 176 19.25 -11.28 -16.04
CA VAL A 176 19.78 -11.08 -14.68
C VAL A 176 21.09 -10.28 -14.71
N ARG A 177 22.00 -10.61 -15.65
CA ARG A 177 23.31 -9.96 -15.74
C ARG A 177 23.24 -8.54 -16.29
N ASP A 178 22.38 -8.29 -17.27
CA ASP A 178 22.44 -7.07 -18.07
C ASP A 178 21.37 -6.04 -17.73
N GLU A 179 20.18 -6.47 -17.29
CA GLU A 179 18.99 -5.60 -17.28
C GLU A 179 18.29 -5.54 -15.92
N MET A 180 18.29 -6.63 -15.15
CA MET A 180 17.46 -6.77 -13.96
C MET A 180 17.76 -5.71 -12.88
N ALA A 181 19.03 -5.40 -12.66
CA ALA A 181 19.46 -4.38 -11.71
C ALA A 181 18.98 -2.97 -12.12
N ASP A 182 19.20 -2.60 -13.37
CA ASP A 182 18.81 -1.29 -13.91
C ASP A 182 17.30 -1.12 -13.96
N MET A 183 16.55 -2.19 -14.30
CA MET A 183 15.10 -2.20 -14.26
C MET A 183 14.58 -1.97 -12.84
N ALA A 184 15.13 -2.68 -11.85
CA ALA A 184 14.72 -2.53 -10.45
C ALA A 184 15.01 -1.11 -9.92
N SER A 185 16.22 -0.61 -10.19
CA SER A 185 16.65 0.74 -9.80
C SER A 185 15.76 1.82 -10.41
N SER A 186 15.57 1.76 -11.73
CA SER A 186 14.75 2.73 -12.47
C SER A 186 13.30 2.72 -12.01
N ALA A 187 12.72 1.54 -11.76
CA ALA A 187 11.36 1.41 -11.27
C ALA A 187 11.19 2.07 -9.89
N VAL A 188 12.09 1.79 -8.95
CA VAL A 188 12.05 2.40 -7.61
C VAL A 188 12.19 3.92 -7.67
N LEU A 189 13.12 4.42 -8.48
CA LEU A 189 13.37 5.85 -8.65
C LEU A 189 12.23 6.59 -9.34
N ALA A 190 11.48 5.93 -10.22
CA ALA A 190 10.35 6.54 -10.92
C ALA A 190 9.20 6.93 -9.97
N GLY A 191 9.03 6.22 -8.85
CA GLY A 191 7.99 6.48 -7.84
C GLY A 191 6.53 6.31 -8.29
N ARG A 192 6.32 5.94 -9.56
CA ARG A 192 5.04 5.53 -10.13
C ARG A 192 5.30 4.74 -11.41
N GLY A 193 4.35 3.88 -11.78
CA GLY A 193 4.38 3.14 -13.02
C GLY A 193 3.19 2.20 -13.13
N ASN A 194 3.16 1.44 -14.22
CA ASN A 194 2.08 0.50 -14.54
C ASN A 194 2.60 -0.82 -15.14
N SER A 195 3.90 -1.11 -15.00
CA SER A 195 4.49 -2.36 -15.49
C SER A 195 4.49 -3.42 -14.41
N GLY A 196 3.74 -4.51 -14.65
CA GLY A 196 3.75 -5.68 -13.78
C GLY A 196 5.11 -6.39 -13.74
N ASP A 197 5.88 -6.35 -14.82
CA ASP A 197 7.21 -6.95 -14.86
C ASP A 197 8.20 -6.22 -13.95
N ALA A 198 8.17 -4.89 -13.92
CA ALA A 198 8.99 -4.11 -13.00
C ALA A 198 8.63 -4.43 -11.54
N VAL A 199 7.33 -4.55 -11.22
CA VAL A 199 6.89 -4.96 -9.88
C VAL A 199 7.38 -6.35 -9.52
N ARG A 200 7.29 -7.30 -10.45
CA ARG A 200 7.76 -8.67 -10.26
C ARG A 200 9.27 -8.74 -10.03
N VAL A 201 10.05 -7.97 -10.78
CA VAL A 201 11.51 -7.87 -10.59
C VAL A 201 11.84 -7.33 -9.21
N VAL A 202 11.28 -6.18 -8.82
CA VAL A 202 11.59 -5.53 -7.53
C VAL A 202 11.18 -6.42 -6.35
N THR A 203 10.01 -7.04 -6.42
CA THR A 203 9.50 -7.91 -5.35
C THR A 203 10.32 -9.20 -5.25
N ASP A 204 10.73 -9.81 -6.38
CA ASP A 204 11.54 -11.03 -6.33
C ASP A 204 12.95 -10.79 -5.80
N ILE A 205 13.58 -9.65 -6.12
CA ILE A 205 14.87 -9.25 -5.51
C ILE A 205 14.75 -9.15 -4.00
N ALA A 206 13.72 -8.45 -3.52
CA ALA A 206 13.49 -8.28 -2.10
C ALA A 206 13.17 -9.62 -1.38
N ALA A 207 12.44 -10.54 -2.04
CA ALA A 207 12.20 -11.87 -1.52
C ALA A 207 13.49 -12.71 -1.41
N VAL A 208 14.38 -12.63 -2.40
CA VAL A 208 15.70 -13.30 -2.36
C VAL A 208 16.57 -12.74 -1.23
N MET A 209 16.52 -11.43 -0.98
CA MET A 209 17.23 -10.80 0.14
C MET A 209 16.70 -11.21 1.52
N TRP A 210 15.41 -11.54 1.64
CA TRP A 210 14.80 -11.96 2.90
C TRP A 210 15.27 -13.36 3.35
N ASP A 211 15.44 -14.29 2.41
CA ASP A 211 15.91 -15.67 2.65
C ASP A 211 15.07 -16.48 3.68
N GLY A 212 13.87 -16.00 4.03
CA GLY A 212 12.93 -16.64 4.96
C GLY A 212 11.57 -16.95 4.33
N ASP A 213 10.60 -17.36 5.16
CA ASP A 213 9.25 -17.71 4.70
C ASP A 213 8.48 -16.46 4.21
N ALA A 214 7.76 -16.62 3.10
CA ALA A 214 6.94 -15.57 2.51
C ALA A 214 5.73 -15.20 3.39
N SER A 215 5.24 -16.13 4.22
CA SER A 215 4.14 -15.87 5.16
C SER A 215 4.48 -14.75 6.16
N ALA A 216 5.77 -14.55 6.46
CA ALA A 216 6.25 -13.51 7.37
C ALA A 216 6.34 -12.11 6.73
N LEU A 217 6.11 -11.99 5.41
CA LEU A 217 6.26 -10.71 4.69
C LEU A 217 5.01 -9.83 4.76
N ASP A 218 3.87 -10.39 5.20
CA ASP A 218 2.61 -9.66 5.34
C ASP A 218 2.65 -8.62 6.48
N GLU A 219 3.53 -8.76 7.48
CA GLU A 219 3.70 -7.78 8.56
C GLU A 219 5.15 -7.28 8.66
N THR A 220 5.30 -5.95 8.76
CA THR A 220 6.56 -5.27 9.11
C THR A 220 6.38 -4.38 10.34
N HIS A 221 7.46 -3.75 10.81
CA HIS A 221 7.42 -2.76 11.90
C HIS A 221 8.09 -1.43 11.54
N PHE A 222 8.54 -1.27 10.29
CA PHE A 222 9.28 -0.11 9.81
C PHE A 222 8.46 1.18 9.92
N TRP A 223 7.16 1.13 9.61
CA TRP A 223 6.34 2.32 9.57
C TRP A 223 5.99 2.82 10.97
N ARG A 224 5.79 1.90 11.92
CA ARG A 224 5.51 2.20 13.34
C ARG A 224 6.73 2.65 14.15
N GLN A 225 7.95 2.59 13.62
CA GLN A 225 9.14 3.10 14.30
C GLN A 225 9.08 4.62 14.46
N LYS A 226 9.20 5.10 15.71
CA LYS A 226 9.21 6.53 16.03
C LYS A 226 10.49 7.24 15.58
N ILE A 227 11.61 6.52 15.63
CA ILE A 227 12.91 7.01 15.20
C ILE A 227 13.23 6.28 13.90
N PRO A 228 13.22 6.97 12.75
CA PRO A 228 13.62 6.37 11.49
C PRO A 228 15.07 5.89 11.59
N GLU A 229 15.35 4.66 11.17
CA GLU A 229 16.73 4.19 11.06
C GLU A 229 17.54 5.14 10.16
N PRO A 230 18.80 5.46 10.50
CA PRO A 230 19.65 6.23 9.61
C PRO A 230 19.63 5.62 8.21
N CYS A 231 19.56 6.45 7.18
CA CYS A 231 19.56 5.96 5.81
C CYS A 231 20.95 5.40 5.47
N SER A 232 21.16 4.13 5.80
CA SER A 232 22.36 3.40 5.48
C SER A 232 22.46 3.21 3.97
N PRO A 233 23.68 3.17 3.39
CA PRO A 233 23.85 2.90 1.97
C PRO A 233 23.35 1.51 1.56
N ASN A 234 23.33 0.56 2.50
CA ASN A 234 22.75 -0.77 2.34
C ASN A 234 21.63 -0.96 3.37
N LEU A 235 20.42 -1.20 2.90
CA LEU A 235 19.25 -1.38 3.76
C LEU A 235 19.17 -2.80 4.30
N SER A 236 18.62 -2.95 5.52
CA SER A 236 18.32 -4.28 6.07
C SER A 236 17.22 -4.97 5.24
N PRO A 237 17.19 -6.32 5.17
CA PRO A 237 16.12 -7.03 4.47
C PRO A 237 14.72 -6.63 4.92
N ARG A 238 14.50 -6.41 6.22
CA ARG A 238 13.19 -5.98 6.76
C ARG A 238 12.78 -4.59 6.26
N THR A 239 13.73 -3.67 6.22
CA THR A 239 13.51 -2.31 5.68
C THR A 239 13.22 -2.38 4.18
N VAL A 240 13.93 -3.22 3.42
CA VAL A 240 13.66 -3.46 1.99
C VAL A 240 12.23 -3.98 1.79
N ILE A 241 11.79 -4.99 2.55
CA ILE A 241 10.42 -5.52 2.44
C ILE A 241 9.38 -4.43 2.68
N ALA A 242 9.51 -3.66 3.77
CA ALA A 242 8.55 -2.60 4.10
C ALA A 242 8.44 -1.53 3.00
N LEU A 243 9.58 -1.12 2.43
CA LEU A 243 9.61 -0.14 1.35
C LEU A 243 9.11 -0.72 0.03
N VAL A 244 9.42 -1.99 -0.28
CA VAL A 244 8.93 -2.65 -1.49
C VAL A 244 7.41 -2.85 -1.46
N LYS A 245 6.82 -3.13 -0.30
CA LYS A 245 5.35 -3.14 -0.13
C LYS A 245 4.73 -1.78 -0.46
N CYS A 246 5.38 -0.69 -0.05
CA CYS A 246 4.96 0.67 -0.39
C CYS A 246 5.19 0.99 -1.89
N PHE A 247 6.27 0.51 -2.48
CA PHE A 247 6.51 0.60 -3.93
C PHE A 247 5.40 -0.14 -4.72
N VAL A 248 5.00 -1.34 -4.31
CA VAL A 248 3.88 -2.06 -4.95
C VAL A 248 2.58 -1.25 -4.84
N LEU A 249 2.36 -0.59 -3.70
CA LEU A 249 1.22 0.32 -3.52
C LEU A 249 1.27 1.51 -4.51
N GLU A 250 2.44 2.13 -4.71
CA GLU A 250 2.64 3.21 -5.70
C GLU A 250 2.33 2.75 -7.14
N TRP A 251 2.68 1.49 -7.46
CA TRP A 251 2.52 0.87 -8.78
C TRP A 251 1.20 0.11 -8.97
N SER A 252 0.35 0.07 -7.94
CA SER A 252 -0.99 -0.50 -8.03
C SER A 252 -1.93 0.43 -8.77
N LEU A 253 -2.83 -0.15 -9.56
CA LEU A 253 -3.79 0.57 -10.40
C LEU A 253 -5.07 0.82 -9.62
N ASP A 254 -5.53 2.06 -9.63
CA ASP A 254 -6.73 2.44 -8.90
C ASP A 254 -7.97 1.99 -9.68
N LEU A 255 -8.85 1.19 -9.05
CA LEU A 255 -10.08 0.74 -9.69
C LEU A 255 -11.25 1.58 -9.20
N ASP A 256 -12.02 2.16 -10.13
CA ASP A 256 -13.25 2.86 -9.79
C ASP A 256 -14.38 1.86 -9.49
N TYR A 257 -14.67 1.67 -8.20
CA TYR A 257 -15.76 0.80 -7.75
C TYR A 257 -17.17 1.29 -8.10
N GLN A 258 -17.34 2.53 -8.60
CA GLN A 258 -18.65 2.94 -9.12
C GLN A 258 -19.12 2.08 -10.29
N MET A 259 -18.21 1.39 -11.00
CA MET A 259 -18.59 0.38 -12.00
C MET A 259 -19.53 -0.70 -11.42
N TYR A 260 -19.36 -1.11 -10.16
CA TYR A 260 -20.23 -2.13 -9.53
C TYR A 260 -21.64 -1.64 -9.21
N HIS A 261 -21.84 -0.33 -9.04
CA HIS A 261 -23.18 0.25 -8.94
C HIS A 261 -23.83 0.45 -10.31
N ASP A 262 -23.03 0.47 -11.38
CA ASP A 262 -23.49 0.50 -12.78
C ASP A 262 -23.58 -0.90 -13.41
N PHE A 263 -23.13 -1.96 -12.73
CA PHE A 263 -23.37 -3.33 -13.14
C PHE A 263 -24.87 -3.64 -12.95
N PRO A 264 -25.59 -4.08 -14.00
CA PRO A 264 -27.00 -4.43 -13.87
C PRO A 264 -27.17 -5.46 -12.74
N MET A 265 -28.07 -5.17 -11.80
CA MET A 265 -28.49 -6.10 -10.72
C MET A 265 -28.86 -7.50 -11.26
N GLU A 266 -29.20 -7.59 -12.54
CA GLU A 266 -29.49 -8.81 -13.30
C GLU A 266 -28.33 -9.82 -13.34
N LEU A 267 -27.08 -9.38 -13.16
CA LEU A 267 -25.91 -10.27 -13.07
C LEU A 267 -25.64 -10.82 -11.67
N TYR A 268 -26.26 -10.23 -10.63
CA TYR A 268 -26.13 -10.66 -9.23
C TYR A 268 -27.22 -11.65 -8.79
N LEU A 269 -28.30 -11.75 -9.56
CA LEU A 269 -29.43 -12.63 -9.33
C LEU A 269 -29.59 -13.53 -10.56
N GLY A 270 -28.68 -14.50 -10.71
CA GLY A 270 -28.94 -15.65 -11.58
C GLY A 270 -30.12 -16.47 -11.07
#